data_AF-A0A951EYB6-F1
#
_entry.id   AF-A0A951EYB6-F1
#
_cell.length_a   1.000
_cell.length_b   1.000
_cell.length_c   1.000
_cell.angle_alpha   90.00
_cell.angle_beta   90.00
_cell.angle_gamma   90.00
#
_symmetry.space_group_name_H-M   'P 1'
#
loop_
_entity.id
_entity.type
_entity.pdbx_description
1 polymer ?
#
loop_
_entity_poly.entity_id
_entity_poly.type
_entity_poly.pdbx_seq_one_letter_code
_entity_poly.pdbx_strand_id
1 'polypeptide(L)'
;DYRAGEFDTSFLERRLAALIPGRAPISREELAAALLAVLAEQRRESEKRAAASGDPWSPWNELNCWRMNEDGFQDIPLSEGEARFSLRVFPRADASLRVQFPTGVAEIAQHADTAFLDGVKLQASAIWDGGQIVNFQDGATRTLEFADPLAPPTAAEESGGTLTAPMPGRIVQVLVEKGARVRRGAPLVILEAMKMEYTITDPADGTIAAVCYAPGAVVQEGTELIAFGE
;
A
#
# COMPACT_ATOMS: atom_id res chain seq x y z
N ASP A 1 32.77 -21.14 21.68
CA ASP A 1 31.65 -21.86 22.31
C ASP A 1 31.08 -22.99 21.47
N TYR A 2 30.10 -22.77 20.58
CA TYR A 2 29.42 -23.88 19.89
C TYR A 2 30.38 -24.75 19.06
N ARG A 3 31.21 -24.13 18.21
CA ARG A 3 32.28 -24.84 17.46
C ARG A 3 33.35 -25.47 18.36
N ALA A 4 33.50 -24.98 19.59
CA ALA A 4 34.46 -25.49 20.56
C ALA A 4 33.88 -26.59 21.47
N GLY A 5 32.59 -26.95 21.31
CA GLY A 5 31.93 -27.95 22.15
C GLY A 5 31.51 -27.44 23.53
N GLU A 6 31.58 -26.14 23.77
CA GLU A 6 31.24 -25.53 25.07
C GLU A 6 29.75 -25.15 25.12
N PHE A 7 28.87 -26.16 25.27
CA PHE A 7 27.44 -25.95 25.42
C PHE A 7 26.85 -26.84 26.53
N ASP A 8 25.85 -26.30 27.21
CA ASP A 8 25.07 -26.97 28.26
C ASP A 8 23.60 -26.50 28.19
N THR A 9 22.75 -26.95 29.11
CA THR A 9 21.31 -26.62 29.13
C THR A 9 21.01 -25.13 29.29
N SER A 10 21.95 -24.32 29.79
CA SER A 10 21.85 -22.86 29.92
C SER A 10 22.60 -22.10 28.81
N PHE A 11 23.16 -22.80 27.81
CA PHE A 11 23.85 -22.17 26.67
C PHE A 11 22.97 -21.15 25.95
N LEU A 12 21.69 -21.49 25.70
CA LEU A 12 20.75 -20.61 25.02
C LEU A 12 20.51 -19.33 25.83
N GLU A 13 20.31 -19.44 27.13
CA GLU A 13 20.08 -18.29 28.03
C GLU A 13 21.27 -17.33 28.03
N ARG A 14 22.50 -17.87 28.12
CA ARG A 14 23.73 -17.07 28.10
C ARG A 14 23.99 -16.40 26.75
N ARG A 15 23.56 -17.02 25.65
CA ARG A 15 23.82 -16.54 24.29
C ARG A 15 22.59 -15.92 23.62
N LEU A 16 21.47 -15.78 24.35
CA LEU A 16 20.19 -15.34 23.79
C LEU A 16 20.30 -14.01 23.04
N ALA A 17 20.97 -13.01 23.63
CA ALA A 17 21.17 -11.70 23.01
C ALA A 17 22.03 -11.74 21.73
N ALA A 18 22.95 -12.70 21.60
CA ALA A 18 23.78 -12.87 20.41
C ALA A 18 23.07 -13.70 19.33
N LEU A 19 22.16 -14.60 19.73
CA LEU A 19 21.38 -15.46 18.83
C LEU A 19 20.13 -14.76 18.29
N ILE A 20 19.58 -13.81 19.06
CA ILE A 20 18.41 -13.02 18.71
C ILE A 20 18.80 -11.54 18.80
N PRO A 21 19.65 -11.06 17.87
CA PRO A 21 19.94 -9.63 17.80
C PRO A 21 18.65 -8.86 17.55
N GLY A 22 18.57 -7.65 18.12
CA GLY A 22 17.46 -6.74 17.86
C GLY A 22 17.32 -6.46 16.37
N ARG A 23 16.08 -6.34 15.90
CA ARG A 23 15.79 -6.10 14.50
C ARG A 23 16.23 -4.68 14.12
N ALA A 24 17.24 -4.56 13.25
CA ALA A 24 17.70 -3.27 12.75
C ALA A 24 16.59 -2.60 11.90
N PRO A 25 16.58 -1.25 11.78
CA PRO A 25 15.70 -0.57 10.82
C PRO A 25 15.89 -1.12 9.40
N ILE A 26 14.84 -1.05 8.58
CA ILE A 26 14.93 -1.46 7.19
C ILE A 26 16.01 -0.65 6.45
N SER A 27 16.86 -1.36 5.72
CA SER A 27 17.94 -0.76 4.94
C SER A 27 17.44 -0.25 3.59
N ARG A 28 18.23 0.62 2.94
CA ARG A 28 17.96 1.03 1.56
C ARG A 28 18.02 -0.15 0.59
N GLU A 29 18.89 -1.13 0.84
CA GLU A 29 19.01 -2.33 0.00
C GLU A 29 17.76 -3.20 0.09
N GLU A 30 17.20 -3.36 1.28
CA GLU A 30 15.94 -4.09 1.48
C GLU A 30 14.77 -3.39 0.78
N LEU A 31 14.69 -2.05 0.87
CA LEU A 31 13.68 -1.28 0.14
C LEU A 31 13.87 -1.39 -1.37
N ALA A 32 15.10 -1.38 -1.86
CA ALA A 32 15.41 -1.56 -3.28
C ALA A 32 15.04 -2.95 -3.78
N ALA A 33 15.37 -4.01 -3.03
CA ALA A 33 14.98 -5.38 -3.37
C ALA A 33 13.45 -5.53 -3.40
N ALA A 34 12.76 -4.98 -2.40
CA ALA A 34 11.30 -5.01 -2.32
C ALA A 34 10.66 -4.29 -3.51
N LEU A 35 11.16 -3.11 -3.86
CA LEU A 35 10.72 -2.37 -5.04
C LEU A 35 10.85 -3.22 -6.31
N LEU A 36 11.98 -3.89 -6.52
CA LEU A 36 12.19 -4.71 -7.70
C LEU A 36 11.19 -5.89 -7.78
N ALA A 37 10.85 -6.49 -6.64
CA ALA A 37 9.81 -7.52 -6.59
C ALA A 37 8.42 -6.97 -6.97
N VAL A 38 8.05 -5.78 -6.48
CA VAL A 38 6.79 -5.11 -6.85
C VAL A 38 6.74 -4.83 -8.36
N LEU A 39 7.81 -4.25 -8.91
CA LEU A 39 7.86 -3.91 -10.34
C LEU A 39 7.85 -5.16 -11.24
N ALA A 40 8.48 -6.25 -10.80
CA ALA A 40 8.43 -7.53 -11.50
C ALA A 40 7.00 -8.11 -11.52
N GLU A 41 6.29 -8.02 -10.40
CA GLU A 41 4.89 -8.47 -10.32
C GLU A 41 3.97 -7.61 -11.20
N GLN A 42 4.09 -6.27 -11.12
CA GLN A 42 3.31 -5.36 -11.95
C GLN A 42 3.53 -5.62 -13.44
N ARG A 43 4.79 -5.88 -13.84
CA ARG A 43 5.13 -6.26 -15.23
C ARG A 43 4.44 -7.55 -15.64
N ARG A 44 4.50 -8.58 -14.81
CA ARG A 44 3.84 -9.87 -15.06
C ARG A 44 2.33 -9.71 -15.23
N GLU A 45 1.68 -8.91 -14.38
CA GLU A 45 0.24 -8.65 -14.48
C GLU A 45 -0.13 -7.81 -15.69
N SER A 46 0.69 -6.81 -16.05
CA SER A 46 0.49 -6.03 -17.28
C SER A 46 0.63 -6.91 -18.53
N GLU A 47 1.64 -7.77 -18.60
CA GLU A 47 1.86 -8.69 -19.72
C GLU A 47 0.69 -9.68 -19.88
N LYS A 48 0.18 -10.23 -18.78
CA LYS A 48 -1.03 -11.08 -18.80
C LYS A 48 -2.25 -10.31 -19.32
N ARG A 49 -2.47 -9.08 -18.85
CA ARG A 49 -3.58 -8.23 -19.29
C ARG A 49 -3.48 -7.88 -20.76
N ALA A 50 -2.29 -7.50 -21.23
CA ALA A 50 -2.00 -7.20 -22.62
C ALA A 50 -2.29 -8.41 -23.51
N ALA A 51 -1.80 -9.60 -23.14
CA ALA A 51 -2.01 -10.84 -23.87
C ALA A 51 -3.50 -11.25 -23.95
N ALA A 52 -4.29 -10.91 -22.94
CA ALA A 52 -5.73 -11.16 -22.92
C ALA A 52 -6.56 -10.07 -23.63
N SER A 53 -5.94 -8.96 -24.02
CA SER A 53 -6.62 -7.81 -24.62
C SER A 53 -6.79 -7.95 -26.13
N GLY A 54 -7.68 -7.14 -26.71
CA GLY A 54 -7.82 -7.01 -28.17
C GLY A 54 -6.70 -6.21 -28.85
N ASP A 55 -5.82 -5.57 -28.07
CA ASP A 55 -4.67 -4.80 -28.54
C ASP A 55 -3.42 -5.09 -27.66
N PRO A 56 -2.76 -6.25 -27.85
CA PRO A 56 -1.64 -6.65 -27.00
C PRO A 56 -0.42 -5.72 -27.06
N TRP A 57 -0.28 -4.97 -28.15
CA TRP A 57 0.86 -4.07 -28.36
C TRP A 57 0.54 -2.62 -27.99
N SER A 58 -0.58 -2.38 -27.31
CA SER A 58 -0.96 -1.04 -26.88
C SER A 58 0.12 -0.42 -26.01
N PRO A 59 0.53 0.84 -26.25
CA PRO A 59 1.48 1.54 -25.39
C PRO A 59 0.94 1.75 -23.96
N TRP A 60 -0.38 1.61 -23.77
CA TRP A 60 -1.02 1.66 -22.44
C TRP A 60 -0.72 0.46 -21.56
N ASN A 61 -0.11 -0.60 -22.11
CA ASN A 61 0.41 -1.73 -21.33
C ASN A 61 1.86 -1.49 -20.85
N GLU A 62 2.53 -0.42 -21.32
CA GLU A 62 3.88 -0.09 -20.90
C GLU A 62 3.90 0.52 -19.49
N LEU A 63 4.82 0.06 -18.65
CA LEU A 63 5.03 0.54 -17.27
C LEU A 63 6.16 1.60 -17.20
N ASN A 64 6.25 2.44 -18.23
CA ASN A 64 7.31 3.45 -18.37
C ASN A 64 6.95 4.80 -17.72
N CYS A 65 5.75 4.91 -17.14
CA CYS A 65 5.20 6.11 -16.51
C CYS A 65 5.11 7.33 -17.45
N TRP A 66 4.97 7.16 -18.77
CA TRP A 66 5.04 8.25 -19.75
C TRP A 66 4.22 9.50 -19.38
N ARG A 67 4.84 10.68 -19.53
CA ARG A 67 4.21 12.00 -19.42
C ARG A 67 4.72 12.91 -20.54
N MET A 68 3.89 13.84 -20.99
CA MET A 68 4.19 14.68 -22.17
C MET A 68 5.34 15.67 -21.96
N ASN A 69 5.48 16.26 -20.77
CA ASN A 69 6.40 17.38 -20.52
C ASN A 69 7.19 17.25 -19.21
N GLU A 70 7.14 16.09 -18.56
CA GLU A 70 7.78 15.84 -17.25
C GLU A 70 8.33 14.41 -17.21
N ASP A 71 9.25 14.17 -16.27
CA ASP A 71 9.65 12.80 -15.95
C ASP A 71 8.43 12.03 -15.44
N GLY A 72 8.18 10.90 -16.09
CA GLY A 72 7.25 9.91 -15.60
C GLY A 72 7.67 9.36 -14.25
N PHE A 73 6.74 9.30 -13.30
CA PHE A 73 6.99 8.63 -12.02
C PHE A 73 5.78 7.89 -11.49
N GLN A 74 6.06 6.93 -10.61
CA GLN A 74 5.10 6.21 -9.80
C GLN A 74 5.58 6.19 -8.35
N ASP A 75 4.66 6.38 -7.41
CA ASP A 75 4.92 6.18 -5.98
C ASP A 75 4.57 4.73 -5.61
N ILE A 76 5.51 4.05 -4.96
CA ILE A 76 5.39 2.66 -4.50
C ILE A 76 5.31 2.69 -2.97
N PRO A 77 4.09 2.61 -2.40
CA PRO A 77 3.91 2.54 -0.95
C PRO A 77 4.24 1.14 -0.45
N LEU A 78 5.06 1.08 0.58
CA LEU A 78 5.46 -0.14 1.28
C LEU A 78 5.20 0.02 2.78
N SER A 79 4.85 -1.06 3.47
CA SER A 79 4.74 -1.07 4.93
C SER A 79 5.46 -2.25 5.59
N GLU A 80 5.95 -2.00 6.80
CA GLU A 80 6.42 -3.01 7.75
C GLU A 80 5.66 -2.83 9.07
N GLY A 81 4.56 -3.57 9.25
CA GLY A 81 3.63 -3.30 10.36
C GLY A 81 3.09 -1.87 10.28
N GLU A 82 3.31 -1.06 11.32
CA GLU A 82 2.89 0.35 11.34
C GLU A 82 3.82 1.29 10.58
N ALA A 83 5.06 0.87 10.30
CA ALA A 83 6.02 1.70 9.58
C ALA A 83 5.64 1.78 8.10
N ARG A 84 5.55 2.99 7.55
CA ARG A 84 5.20 3.25 6.14
C ARG A 84 6.34 3.92 5.40
N PHE A 85 6.56 3.47 4.17
CA PHE A 85 7.58 3.98 3.26
C PHE A 85 6.92 4.30 1.91
N SER A 86 7.38 5.35 1.25
CA SER A 86 6.96 5.67 -0.12
C SER A 86 8.21 5.83 -0.97
N LEU A 87 8.35 4.98 -1.99
CA LEU A 87 9.45 5.05 -2.93
C LEU A 87 8.95 5.68 -4.22
N ARG A 88 9.50 6.84 -4.59
CA ARG A 88 9.17 7.46 -5.89
C ARG A 88 10.12 6.96 -6.94
N VAL A 89 9.58 6.29 -7.96
CA VAL A 89 10.32 5.62 -9.02
C VAL A 89 10.18 6.41 -10.30
N PHE A 90 11.32 6.74 -10.92
CA PHE A 90 11.41 7.38 -12.22
C PHE A 90 12.09 6.42 -13.20
N PRO A 91 11.32 5.65 -14.00
CA PRO A 91 11.88 4.75 -15.00
C PRO A 91 12.63 5.53 -16.08
N ARG A 92 13.76 4.99 -16.56
CA ARG A 92 14.53 5.55 -17.67
C ARG A 92 14.50 4.66 -18.90
N ALA A 93 14.84 5.23 -20.06
CA ALA A 93 14.84 4.55 -21.34
C ALA A 93 15.86 3.39 -21.44
N ASP A 94 16.91 3.41 -20.63
CA ASP A 94 17.93 2.35 -20.53
C ASP A 94 17.55 1.23 -19.53
N ALA A 95 16.28 1.19 -19.10
CA ALA A 95 15.75 0.29 -18.07
C ALA A 95 16.31 0.48 -16.65
N SER A 96 17.18 1.48 -16.42
CA SER A 96 17.54 1.90 -15.07
C SER A 96 16.40 2.68 -14.41
N LEU A 97 16.44 2.76 -13.09
CA LEU A 97 15.47 3.46 -12.27
C LEU A 97 16.18 4.51 -11.44
N ARG A 98 15.75 5.77 -11.51
CA ARG A 98 16.08 6.75 -10.46
C ARG A 98 15.02 6.63 -9.38
N VAL A 99 15.42 6.37 -8.14
CA VAL A 99 14.49 6.12 -7.03
C VAL A 99 14.76 7.09 -5.90
N GLN A 100 13.70 7.78 -5.46
CA GLN A 100 13.73 8.59 -4.25
C GLN A 100 13.22 7.74 -3.08
N PHE A 101 14.14 7.42 -2.19
CA PHE A 101 13.90 6.77 -0.90
C PHE A 101 13.64 7.82 0.18
N PRO A 102 13.10 7.42 1.35
CA PRO A 102 12.97 8.30 2.51
C PRO A 102 14.31 8.94 2.93
N THR A 103 15.44 8.27 2.67
CA THR A 103 16.79 8.70 3.09
C THR A 103 17.64 9.28 1.96
N GLY A 104 17.08 9.55 0.78
CA GLY A 104 17.81 10.15 -0.35
C GLY A 104 17.46 9.53 -1.70
N VAL A 105 18.21 9.89 -2.73
CA VAL A 105 18.02 9.39 -4.09
C VAL A 105 19.13 8.39 -4.41
N ALA A 106 18.79 7.32 -5.13
CA ALA A 106 19.74 6.35 -5.65
C ALA A 106 19.30 5.87 -7.05
N GLU A 107 20.24 5.29 -7.77
CA GLU A 107 20.01 4.63 -9.05
C GLU A 107 19.96 3.11 -8.86
N ILE A 108 18.96 2.47 -9.46
CA ILE A 108 18.88 1.01 -9.54
C ILE A 108 19.03 0.60 -11.00
N ALA A 109 19.96 -0.31 -11.27
CA ALA A 109 20.13 -0.93 -12.57
C ALA A 109 20.07 -2.45 -12.43
N GLN A 110 19.56 -3.15 -13.45
CA GLN A 110 19.59 -4.60 -13.53
C GLN A 110 20.38 -5.03 -14.75
N HIS A 111 21.24 -6.04 -14.57
CA HIS A 111 21.94 -6.71 -15.65
C HIS A 111 21.79 -8.22 -15.47
N ALA A 112 21.10 -8.87 -16.41
CA ALA A 112 20.66 -10.26 -16.28
C ALA A 112 19.95 -10.47 -14.92
N ASP A 113 20.42 -11.41 -14.10
CA ASP A 113 19.82 -11.77 -12.81
C ASP A 113 20.41 -10.98 -11.62
N THR A 114 21.18 -9.90 -11.88
CA THR A 114 21.83 -9.11 -10.82
C THR A 114 21.36 -7.67 -10.85
N ALA A 115 20.91 -7.19 -9.69
CA ALA A 115 20.60 -5.78 -9.45
C ALA A 115 21.78 -5.05 -8.80
N PHE A 116 21.88 -3.75 -9.09
CA PHE A 116 22.87 -2.83 -8.55
C PHE A 116 22.17 -1.59 -8.00
N LEU A 117 22.58 -1.13 -6.83
CA LEU A 117 22.16 0.12 -6.19
C LEU A 117 23.37 1.07 -6.18
N ASP A 118 23.27 2.20 -6.87
CA ASP A 118 24.38 3.14 -7.08
C ASP A 118 25.67 2.46 -7.59
N GLY A 119 25.50 1.47 -8.48
CA GLY A 119 26.60 0.68 -9.05
C GLY A 119 27.17 -0.41 -8.12
N VAL A 120 26.70 -0.51 -6.87
CA VAL A 120 27.08 -1.58 -5.94
C VAL A 120 26.10 -2.74 -6.08
N LYS A 121 26.60 -3.96 -6.20
CA LYS A 121 25.76 -5.17 -6.29
C LYS A 121 24.85 -5.28 -5.05
N LEU A 122 23.55 -5.36 -5.29
CA LEU A 122 22.55 -5.52 -4.26
C LEU A 122 22.72 -6.90 -3.58
N GLN A 123 22.89 -6.92 -2.25
CA GLN A 123 23.01 -8.17 -1.48
C GLN A 123 21.67 -8.66 -0.93
N ALA A 124 20.66 -7.80 -0.93
CA ALA A 124 19.29 -8.16 -0.60
C ALA A 124 18.56 -8.71 -1.84
N SER A 125 17.71 -9.71 -1.63
CA SER A 125 16.76 -10.21 -2.64
C SER A 125 15.34 -10.20 -2.07
N ALA A 126 14.34 -10.22 -2.93
CA ALA A 126 12.95 -10.21 -2.53
C ALA A 126 12.11 -11.07 -3.47
N ILE A 127 11.06 -11.68 -2.92
CA ILE A 127 10.03 -12.36 -3.71
C ILE A 127 8.66 -11.76 -3.41
N TRP A 128 7.77 -11.84 -4.39
CA TRP A 128 6.36 -11.55 -4.21
C TRP A 128 5.61 -12.82 -3.81
N ASP A 129 4.83 -12.76 -2.73
CA ASP A 129 3.99 -13.86 -2.25
C ASP A 129 2.62 -13.33 -1.80
N GLY A 130 1.58 -13.54 -2.61
CA GLY A 130 0.19 -13.29 -2.22
C GLY A 130 -0.15 -11.86 -1.76
N GLY A 131 0.55 -10.83 -2.24
CA GLY A 131 0.37 -9.43 -1.80
C GLY A 131 1.41 -8.96 -0.78
N GLN A 132 2.23 -9.89 -0.29
CA GLN A 132 3.38 -9.60 0.56
C GLN A 132 4.68 -9.69 -0.24
N ILE A 133 5.70 -9.03 0.28
CA ILE A 133 7.05 -9.04 -0.24
C ILE A 133 7.95 -9.63 0.84
N VAL A 134 8.63 -10.72 0.52
CA VAL A 134 9.54 -11.39 1.46
C VAL A 134 10.98 -11.07 1.05
N ASN A 135 11.63 -10.22 1.83
CA ASN A 135 13.03 -9.85 1.68
C ASN A 135 13.95 -10.86 2.37
N PHE A 136 15.09 -11.11 1.75
CA PHE A 136 16.19 -11.91 2.29
C PHE A 136 17.48 -11.09 2.25
N GLN A 137 18.12 -10.92 3.41
CA GLN A 137 19.44 -10.31 3.51
C GLN A 137 20.21 -10.93 4.69
N ASP A 138 21.45 -11.36 4.45
CA ASP A 138 22.35 -11.90 5.49
C ASP A 138 21.74 -13.03 6.36
N GLY A 139 20.88 -13.86 5.77
CA GLY A 139 20.18 -14.95 6.45
C GLY A 139 18.98 -14.52 7.30
N ALA A 140 18.65 -13.23 7.32
CA ALA A 140 17.42 -12.71 7.89
C ALA A 140 16.31 -12.60 6.84
N THR A 141 15.08 -12.76 7.29
CA THR A 141 13.88 -12.58 6.47
C THR A 141 13.06 -11.43 7.02
N ARG A 142 12.55 -10.59 6.12
CA ARG A 142 11.70 -9.45 6.46
C ARG A 142 10.52 -9.40 5.51
N THR A 143 9.32 -9.38 6.06
CA THR A 143 8.09 -9.24 5.28
C THR A 143 7.68 -7.78 5.21
N LEU A 144 7.35 -7.34 4.01
CA LEU A 144 6.76 -6.04 3.72
C LEU A 144 5.43 -6.24 3.00
N GLU A 145 4.58 -5.23 3.05
CA GLU A 145 3.33 -5.19 2.32
C GLU A 145 3.38 -4.10 1.26
N PHE A 146 2.78 -4.37 0.11
CA PHE A 146 2.54 -3.36 -0.93
C PHE A 146 1.07 -2.95 -0.88
N ALA A 147 0.81 -1.69 -0.54
CA ALA A 147 -0.53 -1.14 -0.54
C ALA A 147 -0.88 -0.63 -1.94
N ASP A 148 -1.49 -1.45 -2.78
CA ASP A 148 -1.87 -1.05 -4.13
C ASP A 148 -2.82 0.17 -4.09
N PRO A 149 -2.41 1.36 -4.57
CA PRO A 149 -3.27 2.56 -4.54
C PRO A 149 -4.53 2.43 -5.39
N LEU A 150 -4.55 1.47 -6.32
CA LEU A 150 -5.67 1.20 -7.21
C LEU A 150 -6.48 -0.03 -6.76
N ALA A 151 -6.05 -0.72 -5.70
CA ALA A 151 -6.87 -1.78 -5.14
C ALA A 151 -8.18 -1.18 -4.62
N PRO A 152 -9.31 -1.87 -4.82
CA PRO A 152 -10.54 -1.47 -4.18
C PRO A 152 -10.34 -1.48 -2.66
N PRO A 153 -10.91 -0.51 -1.93
CA PRO A 153 -10.81 -0.47 -0.47
C PRO A 153 -11.23 -1.83 0.09
N THR A 154 -10.33 -2.43 0.87
CA THR A 154 -10.62 -3.71 1.52
C THR A 154 -11.41 -3.43 2.79
N ALA A 155 -12.43 -4.26 3.07
CA ALA A 155 -13.36 -4.08 4.19
C ALA A 155 -12.69 -4.01 5.58
N ALA A 156 -11.40 -4.34 5.68
CA ALA A 156 -10.62 -4.28 6.91
C ALA A 156 -10.09 -2.86 7.24
N GLU A 157 -9.92 -1.99 6.24
CA GLU A 157 -9.44 -0.61 6.46
C GLU A 157 -10.57 0.37 6.83
N GLU A 158 -11.83 -0.06 6.70
CA GLU A 158 -13.04 0.73 7.00
C GLU A 158 -13.73 0.32 8.32
N SER A 159 -13.07 -0.47 9.17
CA SER A 159 -13.53 -0.73 10.54
C SER A 159 -13.38 0.49 11.47
N GLY A 160 -13.19 1.68 10.91
CA GLY A 160 -13.14 2.94 11.63
C GLY A 160 -14.51 3.52 11.98
N GLY A 161 -15.57 2.70 12.16
CA GLY A 161 -16.84 3.02 12.84
C GLY A 161 -17.61 4.28 12.41
N THR A 162 -17.16 5.00 11.39
CA THR A 162 -17.51 6.40 11.16
C THR A 162 -17.52 6.70 9.68
N LEU A 163 -18.67 7.11 9.17
CA LEU A 163 -18.82 7.59 7.80
C LEU A 163 -18.66 9.11 7.78
N THR A 164 -17.64 9.60 7.09
CA THR A 164 -17.38 11.05 6.96
C THR A 164 -17.81 11.60 5.60
N ALA A 165 -18.10 12.89 5.53
CA ALA A 165 -18.41 13.58 4.28
C ALA A 165 -17.17 13.59 3.35
N PRO A 166 -17.25 13.04 2.13
CA PRO A 166 -16.10 12.96 1.22
C PRO A 166 -15.77 14.30 0.55
N MET A 167 -16.67 15.27 0.65
CA MET A 167 -16.54 16.60 0.07
C MET A 167 -17.44 17.59 0.82
N PRO A 168 -17.16 18.90 0.80
CA PRO A 168 -18.04 19.90 1.37
C PRO A 168 -19.37 19.95 0.60
N GLY A 169 -20.48 20.00 1.32
CA GLY A 169 -21.80 19.95 0.70
C GLY A 169 -22.93 20.23 1.67
N ARG A 170 -24.16 20.22 1.15
CA ARG A 170 -25.38 20.37 1.93
C ARG A 170 -26.12 19.04 1.98
N ILE A 171 -26.53 18.61 3.16
CA ILE A 171 -27.35 17.40 3.29
C ILE A 171 -28.73 17.69 2.72
N VAL A 172 -29.11 16.96 1.67
CA VAL A 172 -30.45 17.04 1.06
C VAL A 172 -31.41 16.14 1.83
N GLN A 173 -30.97 14.93 2.15
CA GLN A 173 -31.81 13.92 2.79
C GLN A 173 -30.97 12.94 3.61
N VAL A 174 -31.50 12.51 4.74
CA VAL A 174 -31.01 11.37 5.50
C VAL A 174 -32.00 10.23 5.29
N LEU A 175 -31.51 9.05 4.93
CA LEU A 175 -32.29 7.88 4.53
C LEU A 175 -32.36 6.80 5.63
N VAL A 176 -31.63 6.99 6.72
CA VAL A 176 -31.53 6.04 7.82
C VAL A 176 -31.74 6.72 9.17
N GLU A 177 -32.15 5.92 10.15
CA GLU A 177 -32.37 6.37 11.52
C GLU A 177 -31.46 5.62 12.49
N LYS A 178 -31.25 6.20 13.66
CA LYS A 178 -30.54 5.52 14.75
C LYS A 178 -31.20 4.18 15.08
N GLY A 179 -30.39 3.12 15.16
CA GLY A 179 -30.81 1.75 15.43
C GLY A 179 -31.20 0.96 14.17
N ALA A 180 -31.19 1.57 12.99
CA ALA A 180 -31.44 0.86 11.74
C ALA A 180 -30.29 -0.10 11.42
N ARG A 181 -30.64 -1.33 11.00
CA ARG A 181 -29.69 -2.28 10.40
C ARG A 181 -29.59 -2.01 8.91
N VAL A 182 -28.37 -1.85 8.44
CA VAL A 182 -28.03 -1.53 7.05
C VAL A 182 -27.11 -2.60 6.49
N ARG A 183 -27.22 -2.82 5.19
CA ARG A 183 -26.34 -3.74 4.46
C ARG A 183 -25.35 -2.93 3.64
N ARG A 184 -24.22 -3.54 3.29
CA ARG A 184 -23.24 -2.96 2.38
C ARG A 184 -23.91 -2.40 1.12
N GLY A 185 -23.57 -1.17 0.78
CA GLY A 185 -24.14 -0.45 -0.37
C GLY A 185 -25.52 0.16 -0.12
N ALA A 186 -26.09 0.04 1.08
CA ALA A 186 -27.35 0.71 1.42
C ALA A 186 -27.15 2.23 1.40
N PRO A 187 -28.07 3.00 0.81
CA PRO A 187 -27.97 4.46 0.77
C PRO A 187 -28.31 5.05 2.14
N LEU A 188 -27.45 5.94 2.63
CA LEU A 188 -27.53 6.48 3.99
C LEU A 188 -27.87 7.97 4.02
N VAL A 189 -27.18 8.77 3.20
CA VAL A 189 -27.32 10.23 3.15
C VAL A 189 -27.18 10.70 1.70
N ILE A 190 -27.97 11.70 1.31
CA ILE A 190 -27.83 12.40 0.03
C ILE A 190 -27.26 13.79 0.30
N LEU A 191 -26.14 14.11 -0.35
CA LEU A 191 -25.43 15.38 -0.30
C LEU A 191 -25.57 16.12 -1.62
N GLU A 192 -25.88 17.41 -1.58
CA GLU A 192 -25.78 18.31 -2.72
C GLU A 192 -24.45 19.05 -2.66
N ALA A 193 -23.67 18.95 -3.73
CA ALA A 193 -22.49 19.74 -3.93
C ALA A 193 -22.36 20.10 -5.41
N MET A 194 -21.95 21.35 -5.69
CA MET A 194 -21.76 21.83 -7.07
C MET A 194 -22.96 21.58 -8.01
N LYS A 195 -24.19 21.74 -7.50
CA LYS A 195 -25.47 21.48 -8.20
C LYS A 195 -25.69 20.02 -8.61
N MET A 196 -24.99 19.09 -7.96
CA MET A 196 -25.16 17.65 -8.12
C MET A 196 -25.47 16.98 -6.80
N GLU A 197 -26.34 15.98 -6.85
CA GLU A 197 -26.65 15.12 -5.71
C GLU A 197 -25.76 13.88 -5.72
N TYR A 198 -25.18 13.57 -4.57
CA TYR A 198 -24.32 12.42 -4.31
C TYR A 198 -24.94 11.58 -3.21
N THR A 199 -25.23 10.31 -3.53
CA THR A 199 -25.71 9.35 -2.53
C THR A 199 -24.52 8.68 -1.86
N ILE A 200 -24.39 8.88 -0.56
CA ILE A 200 -23.39 8.19 0.26
C ILE A 200 -23.99 6.87 0.73
N THR A 201 -23.29 5.78 0.45
CA THR A 201 -23.71 4.42 0.81
C THR A 201 -22.81 3.81 1.87
N ASP A 202 -23.33 2.79 2.56
CA ASP A 202 -22.60 2.07 3.59
C ASP A 202 -21.44 1.23 3.01
N PRO A 203 -20.20 1.35 3.54
CA PRO A 203 -19.10 0.46 3.19
C PRO A 203 -19.29 -0.99 3.62
N ALA A 204 -20.06 -1.26 4.69
CA ALA A 204 -20.17 -2.59 5.31
C ALA A 204 -21.61 -2.91 5.78
N ASP A 205 -21.81 -4.09 6.37
CA ASP A 205 -23.05 -4.41 7.08
C ASP A 205 -22.93 -3.89 8.52
N GLY A 206 -23.96 -3.21 9.05
CA GLY A 206 -23.86 -2.58 10.38
C GLY A 206 -25.18 -2.08 10.97
N THR A 207 -25.11 -1.57 12.21
CA THR A 207 -26.23 -0.89 12.87
C THR A 207 -25.87 0.58 13.09
N ILE A 208 -26.76 1.50 12.72
CA ILE A 208 -26.53 2.95 12.90
C ILE A 208 -26.57 3.31 14.39
N ALA A 209 -25.46 3.76 14.96
CA ALA A 209 -25.42 4.25 16.34
C ALA A 209 -25.88 5.72 16.47
N ALA A 210 -25.52 6.55 15.50
CA ALA A 210 -25.93 7.95 15.47
C ALA A 210 -25.97 8.51 14.04
N VAL A 211 -26.89 9.46 13.83
CA VAL A 211 -26.92 10.35 12.66
C VAL A 211 -26.59 11.74 13.17
N CYS A 212 -25.49 12.33 12.71
CA CYS A 212 -24.92 13.53 13.31
C CYS A 212 -25.55 14.84 12.81
N TYR A 213 -26.24 14.79 11.66
CA TYR A 213 -26.76 15.99 11.00
C TYR A 213 -28.15 15.76 10.38
N ALA A 214 -28.96 16.83 10.36
CA ALA A 214 -30.29 16.84 9.76
C ALA A 214 -30.26 17.35 8.30
N PRO A 215 -31.29 17.02 7.49
CA PRO A 215 -31.49 17.64 6.19
C PRO A 215 -31.43 19.18 6.25
N GLY A 216 -30.74 19.77 5.28
CA GLY A 216 -30.50 21.20 5.16
C GLY A 216 -29.18 21.68 5.78
N ALA A 217 -28.49 20.87 6.59
CA ALA A 217 -27.20 21.22 7.20
C ALA A 217 -26.07 21.27 6.17
N VAL A 218 -25.12 22.20 6.36
CA VAL A 218 -23.90 22.32 5.55
C VAL A 218 -22.77 21.64 6.31
N VAL A 219 -22.06 20.73 5.65
CA VAL A 219 -20.96 19.95 6.20
C VAL A 219 -19.67 20.21 5.42
N GLN A 220 -18.53 20.13 6.10
CA GLN A 220 -17.21 20.20 5.48
C GLN A 220 -16.70 18.79 5.16
N GLU A 221 -15.74 18.70 4.26
CA GLU A 221 -15.00 17.45 4.04
C GLU A 221 -14.43 16.90 5.36
N GLY A 222 -14.50 15.58 5.53
CA GLY A 222 -14.04 14.88 6.73
C GLY A 222 -14.98 15.00 7.94
N THR A 223 -16.10 15.74 7.83
CA THR A 223 -17.08 15.81 8.92
C THR A 223 -17.82 14.49 9.06
N GLU A 224 -17.90 13.96 10.28
CA GLU A 224 -18.65 12.74 10.59
C GLU A 224 -20.15 12.91 10.35
N LEU A 225 -20.72 12.06 9.49
CA LEU A 225 -22.14 12.06 9.14
C LEU A 225 -22.91 11.02 9.93
N ILE A 226 -22.34 9.82 10.05
CA ILE A 226 -22.96 8.65 10.66
C ILE A 226 -21.90 7.91 11.48
N ALA A 227 -22.28 7.56 12.71
CA ALA A 227 -21.55 6.63 13.55
C ALA A 227 -22.22 5.25 13.50
N PHE A 228 -21.43 4.19 13.38
CA PHE A 228 -21.88 2.81 13.47
C PHE A 228 -21.70 2.27 14.89
N GLY A 229 -22.63 1.44 15.33
CA GLY A 229 -22.51 0.67 16.56
C GLY A 229 -21.74 -0.62 16.29
N GLU A 230 -21.05 -1.13 17.31
CA GLU A 230 -20.51 -2.49 17.32
C GLU A 230 -21.60 -3.55 17.04
#